data_AF-A0ABD6AD09-F1
#
_entry.id   AF-A0ABD6AD09-F1
#
_cell.length_a   1.000
_cell.length_b   1.000
_cell.length_c   1.000
_cell.angle_alpha   90.00
_cell.angle_beta   90.00
_cell.angle_gamma   90.00
#
_symmetry.space_group_name_H-M   'P 1'
#
loop_
_entity.id
_entity.type
_entity.pdbx_description
1 polymer ?
#
loop_
_entity_poly.entity_id
_entity_poly.type
_entity_poly.pdbx_seq_one_letter_code
_entity_poly.pdbx_strand_id
1 'polypeptide(L)'
;MTDRSHADSRRPSERCDPLGSDNAEVEDVPPWWRAAIREHERYDLGPYLPPRFSDGVLLEPEIERLEDEHGVEITIMGVNVRVGDSWTVFLDGEPAFETDRRRTPEGYTLFELSSTRFAEQVRTELDADDRPDSRGQ
;
A
#
# COMPACT_ATOMS: atom_id res chain seq x y z
N MET A 1 -15.96 28.23 -40.88
CA MET A 1 -16.67 27.49 -39.82
C MET A 1 -15.68 26.56 -39.14
N THR A 2 -15.09 27.08 -38.06
CA THR A 2 -14.40 26.45 -36.93
C THR A 2 -15.22 25.23 -36.44
N ASP A 3 -14.71 24.13 -35.91
CA ASP A 3 -13.37 23.58 -35.70
C ASP A 3 -13.59 22.09 -35.39
N ARG A 4 -12.59 21.28 -35.71
CA ARG A 4 -12.62 19.83 -35.67
C ARG A 4 -12.45 19.40 -34.21
N SER A 5 -13.55 19.15 -33.49
CA SER A 5 -13.51 18.61 -32.12
C SER A 5 -12.64 17.36 -32.07
N HIS A 6 -11.43 17.57 -31.57
CA HIS A 6 -10.38 16.59 -31.39
C HIS A 6 -10.86 15.62 -30.31
N ALA A 7 -10.99 14.35 -30.68
CA ALA A 7 -11.16 13.28 -29.71
C ALA A 7 -9.93 13.28 -28.81
N ASP A 8 -10.09 13.76 -27.56
CA ASP A 8 -9.08 13.67 -26.50
C ASP A 8 -8.83 12.18 -26.24
N SER A 9 -7.87 11.63 -26.97
CA SER A 9 -7.40 10.25 -26.87
C SER A 9 -6.19 10.19 -25.94
N ARG A 10 -6.22 10.93 -24.83
CA ARG A 10 -5.17 10.84 -23.81
C ARG A 10 -5.42 9.60 -22.95
N ARG A 11 -4.36 8.85 -22.67
CA ARG A 11 -4.48 7.57 -21.99
C ARG A 11 -4.88 7.80 -20.53
N PRO A 12 -5.70 6.91 -19.92
CA PRO A 12 -6.17 7.08 -18.55
C PRO A 12 -5.04 7.29 -17.50
N SER A 13 -3.84 6.79 -17.79
CA SER A 13 -2.65 6.86 -16.93
C SER A 13 -2.03 8.26 -16.80
N GLU A 14 -2.40 9.24 -17.62
CA GLU A 14 -1.76 10.58 -17.63
C GLU A 14 -2.39 11.58 -16.63
N ARG A 15 -3.47 11.21 -15.92
CA ARG A 15 -4.22 12.12 -15.03
C ARG A 15 -4.05 11.86 -13.53
N CYS A 16 -3.36 10.79 -13.14
CA CYS A 16 -3.08 10.57 -11.73
C CYS A 16 -1.75 11.21 -11.38
N ASP A 17 -1.81 12.26 -10.57
CA ASP A 17 -0.61 12.86 -9.98
C ASP A 17 0.07 11.81 -9.08
N PRO A 18 1.30 11.38 -9.40
CA PRO A 18 1.99 10.34 -8.65
C PRO A 18 2.24 10.74 -7.20
N LEU A 19 2.32 12.03 -6.90
CA LEU A 19 2.74 12.58 -5.61
C LEU A 19 1.55 13.01 -4.73
N GLY A 20 0.33 13.04 -5.29
CA GLY A 20 -0.92 13.34 -4.60
C GLY A 20 -1.07 14.79 -4.15
N SER A 21 -0.10 15.66 -4.43
CA SER A 21 -0.09 17.06 -3.99
C SER A 21 0.56 17.93 -5.07
N ASP A 22 -0.08 19.06 -5.42
CA ASP A 22 0.36 19.99 -6.47
C ASP A 22 1.77 20.60 -6.26
N ASN A 23 2.44 20.35 -5.12
CA ASN A 23 3.75 20.91 -4.79
C ASN A 23 4.75 19.91 -4.18
N ALA A 24 4.46 18.61 -4.16
CA ALA A 24 5.44 17.63 -3.71
C ALA A 24 6.47 17.42 -4.82
N GLU A 25 7.76 17.51 -4.53
CA GLU A 25 8.82 17.08 -5.45
C GLU A 25 9.17 15.60 -5.19
N VAL A 26 9.71 14.92 -6.19
CA VAL A 26 10.17 13.52 -6.05
C VAL A 26 11.29 13.40 -4.99
N GLU A 27 11.96 14.51 -4.71
CA GLU A 27 12.98 14.71 -3.70
C GLU A 27 12.42 14.77 -2.28
N ASP A 28 11.13 15.06 -2.11
CA ASP A 28 10.46 15.18 -0.81
C ASP A 28 9.84 13.86 -0.33
N VAL A 29 9.67 12.89 -1.23
CA VAL A 29 9.15 11.56 -0.87
C VAL A 29 10.24 10.63 -0.35
N PRO A 30 9.90 9.65 0.50
CA PRO A 30 10.84 8.66 1.02
C PRO A 30 11.67 7.94 -0.08
N PRO A 31 12.88 7.47 0.25
CA PRO A 31 13.78 6.84 -0.74
C PRO A 31 13.16 5.68 -1.52
N TRP A 32 12.32 4.86 -0.88
CA TRP A 32 11.64 3.73 -1.54
C TRP A 32 10.70 4.21 -2.65
N TRP A 33 9.95 5.29 -2.40
CA TRP A 33 8.99 5.84 -3.35
C TRP A 33 9.73 6.45 -4.54
N ARG A 34 10.80 7.21 -4.27
CA ARG A 34 11.68 7.74 -5.31
C ARG A 34 12.29 6.64 -6.17
N ALA A 35 12.70 5.52 -5.57
CA ALA A 35 13.23 4.39 -6.31
C ALA A 35 12.16 3.77 -7.24
N ALA A 36 10.93 3.60 -6.75
CA ALA A 36 9.82 3.09 -7.54
C ALA A 36 9.42 4.01 -8.72
N ILE A 37 9.42 5.33 -8.51
CA ILE A 37 9.19 6.32 -9.58
C ILE A 37 10.26 6.17 -10.68
N ARG A 38 11.54 6.15 -10.29
CA ARG A 38 12.66 6.00 -11.25
C ARG A 38 12.61 4.69 -12.01
N GLU A 39 12.15 3.62 -11.37
CA GLU A 39 11.95 2.33 -12.03
C GLU A 39 10.83 2.38 -13.08
N HIS A 40 9.70 3.01 -12.74
CA HIS A 40 8.61 3.21 -13.69
C HIS A 40 9.06 4.05 -14.90
N GLU A 41 9.77 5.15 -14.68
CA GLU A 41 10.34 5.99 -15.74
C GLU A 41 11.32 5.21 -16.62
N ARG A 42 12.20 4.40 -16.01
CA ARG A 42 13.20 3.59 -16.72
C ARG A 42 12.58 2.60 -17.70
N TYR A 43 11.40 2.07 -17.38
CA TYR A 43 10.70 1.07 -18.18
C TYR A 43 9.53 1.63 -19.00
N ASP A 44 9.39 2.96 -19.08
CA ASP A 44 8.28 3.64 -19.78
C ASP A 44 6.90 3.13 -19.30
N LEU A 45 6.78 2.86 -18.00
CA LEU A 45 5.54 2.49 -17.34
C LEU A 45 4.75 3.75 -16.99
N GLY A 46 3.44 3.59 -16.77
CA GLY A 46 2.61 4.68 -16.22
C GLY A 46 3.16 5.18 -14.87
N PRO A 47 2.73 6.36 -14.39
CA PRO A 47 3.24 6.93 -13.15
C PRO A 47 3.12 5.93 -11.99
N TYR A 48 4.17 5.81 -11.19
CA TYR A 48 4.11 5.00 -9.97
C TYR A 48 3.20 5.70 -8.96
N LEU A 49 2.15 4.98 -8.54
CA LEU A 49 1.25 5.40 -7.48
C LEU A 49 1.41 4.42 -6.31
N PRO A 50 1.80 4.90 -5.12
CA PRO A 50 2.06 4.04 -3.98
C PRO A 50 0.78 3.35 -3.48
N PRO A 51 0.91 2.18 -2.85
CA PRO A 51 -0.23 1.50 -2.24
C PRO A 51 -0.87 2.33 -1.12
N ARG A 52 -2.19 2.18 -0.97
CA ARG A 52 -2.99 2.93 0.00
C ARG A 52 -4.01 2.04 0.68
N PHE A 53 -4.40 2.43 1.89
CA PHE A 53 -5.59 1.95 2.55
C PHE A 53 -6.86 2.57 1.94
N SER A 54 -8.03 2.00 2.28
CA SER A 54 -9.34 2.46 1.82
C SER A 54 -9.67 3.92 2.19
N ASP A 55 -9.04 4.47 3.22
CA ASP A 55 -9.15 5.85 3.67
C ASP A 55 -8.13 6.81 3.02
N GLY A 56 -7.32 6.29 2.09
CA GLY A 56 -6.35 7.06 1.31
C GLY A 56 -4.98 7.21 1.98
N VAL A 57 -4.80 6.70 3.20
CA VAL A 57 -3.50 6.71 3.89
C VAL A 57 -2.51 5.81 3.14
N LEU A 58 -1.26 6.28 3.02
CA LEU A 58 -0.19 5.51 2.39
C LEU A 58 0.16 4.29 3.25
N LEU A 59 0.37 3.16 2.60
CA LEU A 59 0.61 1.87 3.26
C LEU A 59 1.96 1.84 3.99
N GLU A 60 3.05 2.17 3.30
CA GLU A 60 4.42 2.11 3.87
C GLU A 60 4.66 3.04 5.08
N PRO A 61 4.30 4.35 5.05
CA PRO A 61 4.54 5.21 6.21
C PRO A 61 3.74 4.79 7.45
N GLU A 62 2.57 4.17 7.26
CA GLU A 62 1.77 3.65 8.37
C GLU A 62 2.35 2.35 8.93
N ILE A 63 2.93 1.49 8.07
CA ILE A 63 3.72 0.33 8.50
C ILE A 63 4.92 0.79 9.32
N GLU A 64 5.79 1.65 8.77
CA GLU A 64 6.98 2.18 9.45
C GLU A 64 6.61 2.76 10.82
N ARG A 65 5.50 3.52 10.90
CA ARG A 65 4.98 4.08 12.15
C ARG A 65 4.63 3.02 13.19
N LEU A 66 3.99 1.93 12.78
CA LEU A 66 3.57 0.84 13.67
C LEU A 66 4.75 -0.04 14.08
N GLU A 67 5.67 -0.32 13.17
CA GLU A 67 6.93 -1.00 13.44
C GLU A 67 7.75 -0.24 14.49
N ASP A 68 7.89 1.08 14.33
CA ASP A 68 8.57 1.95 15.31
C ASP A 68 7.84 2.03 16.66
N GLU A 69 6.49 2.07 16.64
CA GLU A 69 5.66 2.16 17.86
C GLU A 69 5.77 0.89 18.71
N HIS A 70 5.82 -0.28 18.06
CA HIS A 70 5.71 -1.58 18.72
C HIS A 70 7.01 -2.38 18.74
N GLY A 71 8.04 -1.98 17.98
CA GLY A 71 9.31 -2.67 17.88
C GLY A 71 9.23 -4.02 17.15
N VAL A 72 8.37 -4.12 16.14
CA VAL A 72 8.09 -5.35 15.37
C VAL A 72 8.37 -5.13 13.88
N GLU A 73 8.53 -6.20 13.13
CA GLU A 73 8.58 -6.20 11.66
C GLU A 73 7.20 -6.59 11.09
N ILE A 74 6.67 -5.78 10.17
CA ILE A 74 5.38 -6.01 9.52
C ILE A 74 5.62 -6.30 8.04
N THR A 75 5.30 -7.53 7.61
CA THR A 75 5.37 -7.91 6.20
C THR A 75 3.98 -8.21 5.66
N ILE A 76 3.62 -7.64 4.49
CA ILE A 76 2.38 -7.98 3.80
C ILE A 76 2.71 -8.71 2.50
N MET A 77 2.32 -9.98 2.40
CA MET A 77 2.64 -10.78 1.22
C MET A 77 1.57 -11.81 0.87
N GLY A 78 1.48 -12.12 -0.41
CA GLY A 78 0.63 -13.18 -0.91
C GLY A 78 1.31 -14.54 -0.87
N VAL A 79 0.84 -15.43 -0.01
CA VAL A 79 1.33 -16.80 0.07
C VAL A 79 0.41 -17.74 -0.71
N ASN A 80 0.90 -18.34 -1.80
CA ASN A 80 0.14 -19.24 -2.68
C ASN A 80 -1.16 -18.65 -3.27
N VAL A 81 -1.18 -17.33 -3.49
CA VAL A 81 -2.36 -16.57 -3.91
C VAL A 81 -2.56 -16.55 -5.43
N ARG A 82 -3.82 -16.52 -5.85
CA ARG A 82 -4.26 -16.16 -7.21
C ARG A 82 -4.55 -14.66 -7.30
N VAL A 83 -4.75 -14.19 -8.53
CA VAL A 83 -5.19 -12.81 -8.77
C VAL A 83 -6.55 -12.59 -8.08
N GLY A 84 -6.58 -11.68 -7.12
CA GLY A 84 -7.77 -11.33 -6.33
C GLY A 84 -7.85 -11.97 -4.95
N ASP A 85 -6.99 -12.94 -4.62
CA ASP A 85 -6.97 -13.53 -3.28
C ASP A 85 -6.37 -12.56 -2.26
N SER A 86 -6.77 -12.70 -0.98
CA SER A 86 -6.25 -11.95 0.16
C SER A 86 -4.73 -12.11 0.32
N TRP A 87 -4.08 -11.13 0.94
CA TRP A 87 -2.69 -11.25 1.38
C TRP A 87 -2.64 -11.42 2.89
N THR A 88 -1.62 -12.12 3.37
CA THR A 88 -1.39 -12.31 4.80
C THR A 88 -0.43 -11.22 5.29
N VAL A 89 -0.79 -10.64 6.43
CA VAL A 89 0.06 -9.76 7.22
C VAL A 89 0.79 -10.64 8.23
N PHE A 90 2.10 -10.47 8.28
CA PHE A 90 2.99 -11.15 9.20
C PHE A 90 3.55 -10.14 10.19
N LEU A 91 3.63 -10.53 11.46
CA LEU A 91 4.29 -9.78 12.53
C LEU A 91 5.49 -10.61 13.00
N ASP A 92 6.70 -10.06 12.90
CA ASP A 92 7.96 -10.77 13.19
C ASP A 92 8.10 -12.12 12.46
N GLY A 93 7.50 -12.21 11.26
CA GLY A 93 7.49 -13.42 10.43
C GLY A 93 6.39 -14.44 10.76
N GLU A 94 5.58 -14.21 11.79
CA GLU A 94 4.43 -15.06 12.14
C GLU A 94 3.14 -14.55 11.49
N PRO A 95 2.31 -15.42 10.89
CA PRO A 95 1.08 -15.02 10.23
C PRO A 95 0.07 -14.49 11.25
N ALA A 96 -0.33 -13.24 11.11
CA ALA A 96 -1.22 -12.55 12.05
C ALA A 96 -2.66 -12.50 11.52
N PHE A 97 -2.90 -11.80 10.41
CA PHE A 97 -4.24 -11.68 9.83
C PHE A 97 -4.20 -11.52 8.30
N GLU A 98 -5.35 -11.65 7.64
CA GLU A 98 -5.47 -11.45 6.20
C GLU A 98 -6.06 -10.08 5.86
N THR A 99 -5.65 -9.54 4.71
CA THR A 99 -6.19 -8.33 4.12
C THR A 99 -6.52 -8.53 2.65
N ASP A 100 -7.72 -8.13 2.27
CA ASP A 100 -8.10 -8.01 0.87
C ASP A 100 -7.41 -6.81 0.22
N ARG A 101 -7.19 -6.91 -1.10
CA ARG A 101 -6.68 -5.79 -1.90
C ARG A 101 -7.22 -5.88 -3.31
N ARG A 102 -7.23 -4.74 -3.99
CA ARG A 102 -7.50 -4.67 -5.42
C ARG A 102 -6.57 -3.70 -6.12
N ARG A 103 -6.30 -3.98 -7.39
CA ARG A 103 -5.63 -3.05 -8.29
C ARG A 103 -6.66 -2.04 -8.79
N THR A 104 -6.41 -0.75 -8.61
CA THR A 104 -7.29 0.30 -9.11
C THR A 104 -7.08 0.55 -10.61
N PRO A 105 -8.08 1.08 -11.33
CA PRO A 105 -7.92 1.51 -12.73
C PRO A 105 -6.80 2.53 -12.92
N GLU A 106 -6.53 3.35 -11.89
CA GLU A 106 -5.48 4.36 -11.86
C GLU A 106 -4.08 3.75 -11.74
N GLY A 107 -3.96 2.50 -11.31
CA GLY A 107 -2.68 1.82 -11.22
C GLY A 107 -1.99 1.94 -9.86
N TYR A 108 -2.75 1.94 -8.76
CA TYR A 108 -2.22 1.63 -7.42
C TYR A 108 -2.92 0.42 -6.80
N THR A 109 -2.31 -0.13 -5.76
CA THR A 109 -2.93 -1.19 -4.95
C THR A 109 -3.70 -0.53 -3.82
N LEU A 110 -4.99 -0.83 -3.73
CA LEU A 110 -5.86 -0.41 -2.63
C LEU A 110 -6.07 -1.61 -1.70
N PHE A 111 -5.71 -1.46 -0.43
CA PHE A 111 -6.05 -2.42 0.61
C PHE A 111 -7.46 -2.12 1.13
N GLU A 112 -8.31 -3.15 1.22
CA GLU A 112 -9.75 -3.00 1.50
C GLU A 112 -10.06 -2.88 3.01
N LEU A 113 -9.18 -2.22 3.74
CA LEU A 113 -9.36 -1.79 5.13
C LEU A 113 -8.80 -0.38 5.32
N SER A 114 -9.20 0.29 6.38
CA SER A 114 -8.65 1.59 6.77
C SER A 114 -7.33 1.42 7.51
N SER A 115 -6.51 2.48 7.57
CA SER A 115 -5.29 2.48 8.37
C SER A 115 -5.59 2.28 9.86
N THR A 116 -6.65 2.91 10.38
CA THR A 116 -7.08 2.71 11.78
C THR A 116 -7.40 1.25 12.08
N ARG A 117 -8.15 0.59 11.19
CA ARG A 117 -8.53 -0.83 11.38
C ARG A 117 -7.31 -1.76 11.25
N PHE A 118 -6.37 -1.41 10.37
CA PHE A 118 -5.10 -2.12 10.27
C PHE A 118 -4.32 -2.02 11.58
N ALA A 119 -4.11 -0.81 12.09
CA ALA A 119 -3.43 -0.57 13.36
C ALA A 119 -4.10 -1.26 14.56
N GLU A 120 -5.44 -1.26 14.62
CA GLU A 120 -6.19 -1.98 15.65
C GLU A 120 -5.96 -3.49 15.60
N GLN A 121 -5.90 -4.09 14.40
CA GLN A 121 -5.61 -5.51 14.25
C GLN A 121 -4.17 -5.83 14.66
N VAL A 122 -3.19 -5.03 14.23
CA VAL A 122 -1.79 -5.21 14.67
C VAL A 122 -1.69 -5.22 16.19
N ARG A 123 -2.28 -4.22 16.87
CA ARG A 123 -2.30 -4.15 18.34
C ARG A 123 -2.98 -5.37 18.98
N THR A 124 -4.10 -5.79 18.42
CA THR A 124 -4.85 -6.95 18.92
C THR A 124 -4.02 -8.23 18.86
N GLU A 125 -3.29 -8.45 17.77
CA GLU A 125 -2.45 -9.64 17.61
C GLU A 125 -1.22 -9.59 18.54
N LEU A 126 -0.59 -8.42 18.70
CA LEU A 126 0.52 -8.27 19.66
C LEU A 126 0.08 -8.47 21.11
N ASP A 127 -1.11 -7.99 21.49
CA ASP A 127 -1.69 -8.20 22.81
C ASP A 127 -2.09 -9.68 23.04
N ALA A 128 -2.40 -10.42 21.96
CA ALA A 128 -2.73 -11.84 22.04
C ALA A 128 -1.48 -12.71 22.24
N ASP A 129 -0.35 -12.33 21.62
CA ASP A 129 0.94 -13.01 21.78
C ASP A 129 1.61 -12.77 23.14
N ASP A 130 1.36 -11.62 23.79
CA ASP A 130 1.84 -11.37 25.16
C ASP A 130 1.05 -12.16 26.23
N ARG A 131 0.00 -12.91 25.84
CA ARG A 131 -0.62 -13.85 26.78
C ARG A 131 0.31 -15.04 26.98
N PRO A 132 0.77 -15.32 28.22
CA PRO A 132 1.59 -16.49 28.48
C PRO A 132 0.81 -17.74 28.07
N ASP A 133 1.38 -18.47 27.10
CA ASP A 133 0.86 -19.73 26.58
C ASP A 133 0.57 -20.67 27.76
N SER A 134 -0.70 -20.79 28.13
CA SER A 134 -1.18 -21.76 29.10
C SER A 134 -1.34 -23.11 28.40
N ARG A 135 -0.30 -23.57 27.70
CA ARG A 135 -0.18 -24.94 27.19
C ARG A 135 0.75 -25.74 28.08
N GLY A 136 0.24 -26.04 29.25
CA GLY A 136 0.66 -27.20 30.03
C GLY A 136 -0.57 -28.02 30.38
N GLN A 137 -0.85 -29.07 29.60
CA GLN A 137 -1.43 -30.35 30.05
C GLN A 137 -1.02 -31.46 29.08
#